data_AF-A0A4Q1FPN4-F1
#
_entry.id   AF-A0A4Q1FPN4-F1
#
_cell.length_a   1.000
_cell.length_b   1.000
_cell.length_c   1.000
_cell.angle_alpha   90.00
_cell.angle_beta   90.00
_cell.angle_gamma   90.00
#
_symmetry.space_group_name_H-M   'P 1'
#
loop_
_entity.id
_entity.type
_entity.pdbx_description
1 polymer ?
#
loop_
_entity_poly.entity_id
_entity_poly.type
_entity_poly.pdbx_seq_one_letter_code
_entity_poly.pdbx_strand_id
1 'polypeptide(L)'
;MKKIYLSACTVCTILGLSAQEVLWQKDIKSSTQDFLSQVTTTIDQQYLITGSSIQSDKLQQGSRQNNGYDFHLVKLNQQGEEAWEKYFSGNNHDYLFATGSTQDGEFLLAGTSAKELGKENWKIVKLGDKQVNDLIEKYDIKIYSNPVSDYAYIEIGFDFKETDIMLYDISGRKLQNFKTKNRVTKINTQALVQGAYLVPIKTDNNKTANAKLIKK
;
A
#
# COMPACT_ATOMS: atom_id res chain seq x y z
N MET A 1 -20.37 2.84 -78.58
CA MET A 1 -19.49 3.98 -78.21
C MET A 1 -20.32 4.89 -77.29
N LYS A 2 -20.03 5.22 -76.04
CA LYS A 2 -18.87 5.13 -75.15
C LYS A 2 -19.37 4.80 -73.73
N LYS A 3 -18.60 4.01 -72.96
CA LYS A 3 -18.69 3.91 -71.50
C LYS A 3 -17.88 5.06 -70.88
N ILE A 4 -18.23 5.52 -69.67
CA ILE A 4 -17.28 5.86 -68.59
C ILE A 4 -18.03 5.78 -67.24
N TYR A 5 -17.48 4.94 -66.36
CA TYR A 5 -17.75 4.87 -64.92
C TYR A 5 -16.87 5.89 -64.19
N LEU A 6 -17.36 6.55 -63.14
CA LEU A 6 -16.58 7.16 -62.06
C LEU A 6 -17.57 7.77 -61.05
N SER A 7 -17.49 7.65 -59.73
CA SER A 7 -16.82 6.77 -58.78
C SER A 7 -17.53 7.07 -57.46
N ALA A 8 -17.77 6.05 -56.64
CA ALA A 8 -18.34 6.21 -55.31
C ALA A 8 -17.41 7.06 -54.44
N CYS A 9 -17.86 8.23 -54.00
CA CYS A 9 -17.29 8.89 -52.83
C CYS A 9 -17.81 8.19 -51.58
N THR A 10 -17.24 7.02 -51.28
CA THR A 10 -17.22 6.51 -49.90
C THR A 10 -16.37 7.48 -49.10
N VAL A 11 -17.04 8.36 -48.36
CA VAL A 11 -16.42 9.14 -47.29
C VAL A 11 -15.94 8.12 -46.27
N CYS A 12 -14.66 7.77 -46.34
CA CYS A 12 -13.96 7.14 -45.23
C CYS A 12 -13.84 8.20 -44.11
N THR A 13 -14.88 8.35 -43.31
CA THR A 13 -14.70 8.78 -41.92
C THR A 13 -14.02 7.63 -41.21
N ILE A 14 -12.69 7.60 -41.26
CA ILE A 14 -11.90 6.87 -40.29
C ILE A 14 -12.13 7.63 -38.99
N LEU A 15 -13.15 7.25 -38.22
CA LEU A 15 -13.19 7.55 -36.80
C LEU A 15 -11.97 6.84 -36.22
N GLY A 16 -10.91 7.61 -35.96
CA GLY A 16 -9.80 7.14 -35.18
C GLY A 16 -10.32 6.77 -33.81
N LEU A 17 -10.67 5.50 -33.62
CA LEU A 17 -10.79 4.88 -32.31
C LEU A 17 -9.38 4.90 -31.72
N SER A 18 -9.02 6.03 -31.11
CA SER A 18 -7.92 6.04 -30.17
C SER A 18 -8.33 5.09 -29.05
N ALA A 19 -7.57 4.03 -28.83
CA ALA A 19 -7.76 3.16 -27.67
C ALA A 19 -7.56 3.92 -26.35
N GLN A 20 -6.97 5.11 -26.41
CA GLN A 20 -6.71 5.98 -25.27
C GLN A 20 -7.59 7.22 -25.33
N GLU A 21 -8.38 7.42 -24.27
CA GLU A 21 -9.16 8.62 -24.01
C GLU A 21 -8.68 9.24 -22.68
N VAL A 22 -8.69 10.57 -22.60
CA VAL A 22 -8.46 11.29 -21.34
C VAL A 22 -9.76 11.28 -20.56
N LEU A 23 -9.83 10.48 -19.48
CA LEU A 23 -11.03 10.38 -18.66
C LEU A 23 -11.33 11.68 -17.90
N TRP A 24 -10.30 12.31 -17.33
CA TRP A 24 -10.38 13.61 -16.69
C TRP A 24 -8.99 14.26 -16.60
N GLN A 25 -8.96 15.59 -16.46
CA GLN A 25 -7.76 16.38 -16.18
C GLN A 25 -8.07 17.38 -15.07
N LYS A 26 -7.17 17.53 -14.11
CA LYS A 26 -7.32 18.48 -13.01
C LYS A 26 -5.98 19.10 -12.63
N ASP A 27 -6.00 20.41 -12.41
CA ASP A 27 -4.86 21.14 -11.89
C ASP A 27 -5.01 21.28 -10.36
N ILE A 28 -4.05 20.75 -9.61
CA ILE A 28 -3.94 21.02 -8.17
C ILE A 28 -3.12 22.30 -8.05
N LYS A 29 -3.77 23.37 -7.61
CA LYS A 29 -3.14 24.69 -7.50
C LYS A 29 -2.39 24.80 -6.19
N SER A 30 -1.14 25.25 -6.26
CA SER A 30 -0.38 25.70 -5.11
C SER A 30 -0.18 27.20 -5.13
N SER A 31 -0.03 27.75 -3.94
CA SER A 31 0.30 29.16 -3.72
C SER A 31 1.77 29.47 -4.03
N THR A 32 2.62 28.45 -4.21
CA THR A 32 4.08 28.60 -4.41
C THR A 32 4.65 27.55 -5.38
N GLN A 33 5.92 27.17 -5.20
CA GLN A 33 6.59 26.11 -5.94
C GLN A 33 6.25 24.75 -5.35
N ASP A 34 5.82 23.83 -6.21
CA ASP A 34 5.59 22.44 -5.85
C ASP A 34 6.62 21.52 -6.48
N PHE A 35 7.01 20.51 -5.72
CA PHE A 35 7.77 19.38 -6.22
C PHE A 35 6.91 18.13 -6.10
N LEU A 36 6.51 17.56 -7.24
CA LEU A 36 5.85 16.27 -7.26
C LEU A 36 6.89 15.16 -7.07
N SER A 37 6.63 14.25 -6.14
CA SER A 37 7.51 13.10 -5.88
C SER A 37 6.94 11.82 -6.50
N GLN A 38 5.65 11.53 -6.26
CA GLN A 38 5.05 10.27 -6.71
C GLN A 38 3.53 10.35 -6.83
N VAL A 39 2.97 9.47 -7.67
CA VAL A 39 1.55 9.13 -7.68
C VAL A 39 1.43 7.62 -7.45
N THR A 40 0.58 7.22 -6.51
CA THR A 40 0.36 5.82 -6.13
C THR A 40 -1.12 5.51 -6.07
N THR A 41 -1.52 4.33 -6.54
CA THR A 41 -2.88 3.81 -6.35
C THR A 41 -3.00 3.15 -4.99
N THR A 42 -4.05 3.48 -4.26
CA THR A 42 -4.33 2.94 -2.93
C THR A 42 -5.16 1.64 -3.02
N ILE A 43 -5.26 0.88 -1.94
CA ILE A 43 -5.95 -0.43 -1.93
C ILE A 43 -7.47 -0.30 -2.20
N ASP A 44 -8.05 0.85 -1.85
CA ASP A 44 -9.41 1.27 -2.17
C ASP A 44 -9.54 1.85 -3.59
N GLN A 45 -8.55 1.64 -4.46
CA GLN A 45 -8.51 2.08 -5.85
C GLN A 45 -8.64 3.60 -6.03
N GLN A 46 -8.22 4.37 -5.03
CA GLN A 46 -8.10 5.82 -5.08
C GLN A 46 -6.66 6.21 -5.48
N TYR A 47 -6.41 7.50 -5.64
CA TYR A 47 -5.11 8.04 -6.02
C TYR A 47 -4.51 8.81 -4.86
N LEU A 48 -3.25 8.54 -4.52
CA LEU A 48 -2.46 9.34 -3.60
C LEU A 48 -1.35 10.03 -4.40
N ILE A 49 -1.39 11.36 -4.39
CA ILE A 49 -0.39 12.23 -5.00
C ILE A 49 0.45 12.77 -3.87
N THR A 50 1.78 12.66 -3.98
CA THR A 50 2.70 13.09 -2.93
C THR A 50 3.82 13.93 -3.49
N GLY A 51 4.22 14.92 -2.70
CA GLY A 51 5.25 15.88 -3.07
C GLY A 51 5.71 16.73 -1.89
N SER A 52 6.31 17.86 -2.22
CA SER A 52 6.68 18.92 -1.29
C SER A 52 6.15 20.25 -1.79
N SER A 53 5.51 21.01 -0.92
CA SER A 53 4.94 22.32 -1.22
C SER A 53 5.02 23.24 -0.01
N ILE A 54 4.96 24.55 -0.22
CA ILE A 54 4.87 25.53 0.87
C ILE A 54 3.39 25.76 1.17
N GLN A 55 2.99 25.50 2.42
CA GLN A 55 1.62 25.72 2.86
C GLN A 55 1.25 27.21 2.78
N SER A 56 0.14 27.52 2.11
CA SER A 56 -0.33 28.89 1.88
C SER A 56 -0.58 29.69 3.16
N ASP A 57 -1.01 29.02 4.23
CA ASP A 57 -1.29 29.67 5.52
C ASP A 57 -0.02 30.22 6.18
N LYS A 58 1.15 29.61 5.92
CA LYS A 58 2.45 30.11 6.38
C LYS A 58 2.90 31.38 5.64
N LEU A 59 2.23 31.75 4.54
CA LEU A 59 2.54 32.95 3.74
C LEU A 59 1.70 34.16 4.17
N GLN A 60 0.67 33.98 4.99
CA GLN A 60 -0.23 35.08 5.37
C GLN A 60 0.34 36.06 6.42
N GLN A 61 1.56 35.84 6.91
CA GLN A 61 2.23 36.77 7.85
C GLN A 61 3.14 37.79 7.16
N GLY A 62 2.68 38.47 6.11
CA GLY A 62 3.28 39.72 5.59
C GLY A 62 4.75 39.69 5.13
N SER A 63 5.47 38.57 5.31
CA SER A 63 6.81 38.35 4.82
C SER A 63 6.72 37.44 3.61
N ARG A 64 7.23 37.92 2.46
CA ARG A 64 7.42 37.11 1.25
C ARG A 64 8.64 36.19 1.38
N GLN A 65 8.84 35.63 2.57
CA GLN A 65 9.98 34.77 2.83
C GLN A 65 9.54 33.32 2.63
N ASN A 66 10.26 32.61 1.76
CA ASN A 66 10.06 31.18 1.56
C ASN A 66 10.41 30.46 2.88
N ASN A 67 9.38 30.11 3.65
CA ASN A 67 9.50 29.53 4.99
C ASN A 67 9.84 28.02 4.98
N GLY A 68 10.28 27.51 3.82
CA GLY A 68 10.64 26.12 3.60
C GLY A 68 9.45 25.25 3.19
N TYR A 69 9.79 24.08 2.65
CA TYR A 69 8.82 23.13 2.11
C TYR A 69 8.31 22.20 3.20
N ASP A 70 7.05 21.78 3.08
CA ASP A 70 6.46 20.71 3.86
C ASP A 70 6.17 19.51 2.94
N PHE A 71 6.10 18.29 3.49
CA PHE A 71 5.54 17.18 2.70
C PHE A 71 4.08 17.50 2.41
N HIS A 72 3.67 17.39 1.16
CA HIS A 72 2.34 17.71 0.68
C HIS A 72 1.71 16.48 0.04
N LEU A 73 0.57 16.06 0.58
CA LEU A 73 -0.14 14.87 0.14
C LEU A 73 -1.57 15.24 -0.21
N VAL A 74 -2.02 14.76 -1.36
CA VAL A 74 -3.40 14.91 -1.84
C VAL A 74 -3.95 13.53 -2.18
N LYS A 75 -5.04 13.13 -1.54
CA LYS A 75 -5.78 11.91 -1.92
C LYS A 75 -6.97 12.32 -2.78
N LEU A 76 -7.07 11.71 -3.95
CA LEU A 76 -8.19 11.88 -4.88
C LEU A 76 -9.02 10.61 -4.98
N ASN A 77 -10.33 10.74 -5.09
CA ASN A 77 -11.21 9.62 -5.43
C ASN A 77 -11.04 9.21 -6.90
N GLN A 78 -11.75 8.17 -7.32
CA GLN A 78 -11.70 7.65 -8.70
C GLN A 78 -12.13 8.66 -9.76
N GLN A 79 -12.95 9.64 -9.39
CA GLN A 79 -13.47 10.70 -10.25
C GLN A 79 -12.52 11.91 -10.33
N GLY A 80 -11.39 11.89 -9.60
CA GLY A 80 -10.44 13.01 -9.53
C GLY A 80 -10.86 14.12 -8.55
N GLU A 81 -11.90 13.89 -7.75
CA GLU A 81 -12.30 14.82 -6.69
C GLU A 81 -11.40 14.63 -5.46
N GLU A 82 -11.15 15.71 -4.74
CA GLU A 82 -10.27 15.67 -3.56
C GLU A 82 -11.01 15.01 -2.39
N ALA A 83 -10.46 13.91 -1.88
CA ALA A 83 -10.93 13.28 -0.67
C ALA A 83 -10.35 13.99 0.56
N TRP A 84 -9.05 14.31 0.52
CA TRP A 84 -8.38 15.14 1.52
C TRP A 84 -7.02 15.63 1.03
N GLU A 85 -6.55 16.70 1.67
CA GLU A 85 -5.21 17.27 1.55
C GLU A 85 -4.53 17.31 2.93
N LYS A 86 -3.22 17.01 2.99
CA LYS A 86 -2.42 17.04 4.22
C LYS A 86 -1.03 17.62 3.99
N TYR A 87 -0.58 18.39 4.96
CA TYR A 87 0.79 18.87 5.09
C TYR A 87 1.47 18.23 6.30
N PHE A 88 2.68 17.71 6.14
CA PHE A 88 3.51 17.22 7.24
C PHE A 88 4.77 18.06 7.38
N SER A 89 4.65 19.10 8.20
CA SER A 89 5.76 20.00 8.53
C SER A 89 6.70 19.40 9.58
N GLY A 90 7.97 19.79 9.52
CA GLY A 90 8.99 19.51 10.52
C GLY A 90 9.72 20.78 10.88
N ASN A 91 11.02 20.80 10.63
CA ASN A 91 11.91 21.88 11.09
C ASN A 91 12.04 23.06 10.10
N ASN A 92 11.32 23.07 8.98
CA ASN A 92 11.12 24.14 7.97
C ASN A 92 11.37 23.60 6.57
N HIS A 93 12.51 22.93 6.34
CA HIS A 93 12.88 22.39 5.04
C HIS A 93 12.64 20.89 5.01
N ASP A 94 11.42 20.49 4.69
CA ASP A 94 10.99 19.10 4.58
C ASP A 94 10.78 18.70 3.11
N TYR A 95 11.68 17.87 2.59
CA TYR A 95 11.64 17.38 1.21
C TYR A 95 11.23 15.91 1.14
N LEU A 96 10.11 15.62 0.48
CA LEU A 96 9.63 14.25 0.28
C LEU A 96 10.31 13.64 -0.94
N PHE A 97 10.90 12.45 -0.78
CA PHE A 97 11.57 11.75 -1.87
C PHE A 97 10.86 10.49 -2.33
N ALA A 98 10.23 9.74 -1.42
CA ALA A 98 9.61 8.47 -1.75
C ALA A 98 8.33 8.22 -0.95
N THR A 99 7.39 7.52 -1.58
CA THR A 99 6.16 7.04 -0.96
C THR A 99 5.96 5.56 -1.27
N GLY A 100 5.71 4.74 -0.25
CA GLY A 100 5.36 3.33 -0.40
C GLY A 100 4.01 3.03 0.23
N SER A 101 3.24 2.13 -0.37
CA SER A 101 2.01 1.61 0.24
C SER A 101 2.26 0.24 0.86
N THR A 102 1.65 -0.02 2.01
CA THR A 102 1.69 -1.34 2.67
C THR A 102 0.45 -2.16 2.29
N GLN A 103 0.53 -3.47 2.47
CA GLN A 103 -0.63 -4.36 2.29
C GLN A 103 -1.76 -4.07 3.29
N ASP A 104 -1.40 -3.47 4.43
CA ASP A 104 -2.33 -3.04 5.46
C ASP A 104 -3.03 -1.70 5.10
N GLY A 105 -2.84 -1.18 3.87
CA GLY A 105 -3.48 0.05 3.42
C GLY A 105 -2.89 1.33 4.00
N GLU A 106 -1.70 1.23 4.61
CA GLU A 106 -0.96 2.37 5.15
C GLU A 106 0.04 2.91 4.11
N PHE A 107 0.55 4.11 4.34
CA PHE A 107 1.55 4.77 3.52
C PHE A 107 2.80 5.03 4.33
N LEU A 108 3.95 4.74 3.74
CA LEU A 108 5.26 5.09 4.26
C LEU A 108 5.82 6.22 3.42
N LEU A 109 6.12 7.34 4.06
CA LEU A 109 6.70 8.53 3.45
C LEU A 109 8.14 8.65 3.92
N ALA A 110 9.06 8.85 3.00
CA ALA A 110 10.47 9.01 3.30
C ALA A 110 11.02 10.25 2.62
N GLY A 111 11.70 11.07 3.41
CA GLY A 111 12.26 12.34 2.97
C GLY A 111 13.35 12.84 3.89
N THR A 112 13.68 14.11 3.75
CA THR A 112 14.57 14.83 4.67
C THR A 112 13.85 15.94 5.40
N SER A 113 14.37 16.33 6.56
CA SER A 113 13.91 17.47 7.34
C SER A 113 15.09 18.21 7.95
N ALA A 114 15.12 19.54 7.79
CA ALA A 114 16.15 20.39 8.35
C ALA A 114 15.59 21.73 8.83
N LYS A 115 16.27 22.32 9.82
CA LYS A 115 16.04 23.72 10.21
C LYS A 115 16.75 24.71 9.29
N GLU A 116 17.90 24.30 8.78
CA GLU A 116 18.77 25.07 7.90
C GLU A 116 19.15 24.19 6.71
N LEU A 117 19.23 24.76 5.51
CA LEU A 117 19.69 24.05 4.32
C LEU A 117 21.10 23.47 4.53
N GLY A 118 21.31 22.22 4.13
CA GLY A 118 22.58 21.50 4.28
C GLY A 118 22.77 20.79 5.63
N LYS A 119 21.76 20.79 6.51
CA LYS A 119 21.76 20.06 7.80
C LYS A 119 20.59 19.08 7.89
N GLU A 120 20.29 18.41 6.79
CA GLU A 120 19.17 17.48 6.65
C GLU A 120 19.35 16.19 7.46
N ASN A 121 18.30 15.82 8.20
CA ASN A 121 18.15 14.47 8.75
C ASN A 121 17.08 13.69 7.98
N TRP A 122 17.14 12.37 8.03
CA TRP A 122 16.08 11.53 7.46
C TRP A 122 14.79 11.65 8.27
N LYS A 123 13.67 11.86 7.58
CA LYS A 123 12.33 11.90 8.15
C LYS A 123 11.50 10.80 7.51
N ILE A 124 11.02 9.88 8.35
CA ILE A 124 10.14 8.79 7.95
C ILE A 124 8.79 8.99 8.65
N VAL A 125 7.71 9.00 7.88
CA VAL A 125 6.34 9.13 8.40
C VAL A 125 5.53 7.94 7.93
N LYS A 126 4.91 7.22 8.87
CA LYS A 126 3.94 6.16 8.57
C LYS A 126 2.53 6.72 8.77
N LEU A 127 1.71 6.68 7.74
CA LEU A 127 0.35 7.22 7.71
C LEU A 127 -0.65 6.08 7.51
N GLY A 128 -1.56 5.90 8.47
CA GLY A 128 -2.68 4.98 8.31
C GLY A 128 -3.95 5.71 7.85
N ASP A 129 -4.78 5.02 7.07
CA ASP A 129 -6.14 5.45 6.73
C ASP A 129 -7.15 4.57 7.47
N LYS A 130 -7.90 5.15 8.43
CA LYS A 130 -8.87 4.39 9.23
C LYS A 130 -9.97 3.77 8.39
N GLN A 131 -10.44 4.48 7.36
CA GLN A 131 -11.52 3.99 6.51
C GLN A 131 -11.05 2.76 5.72
N VAL A 132 -9.81 2.76 5.28
CA VAL A 132 -9.18 1.61 4.61
C VAL A 132 -8.92 0.48 5.59
N ASN A 133 -8.40 0.77 6.78
CA ASN A 133 -8.11 -0.23 7.81
C ASN A 133 -9.33 -1.05 8.23
N ASP A 134 -10.54 -0.47 8.14
CA ASP A 134 -11.80 -1.13 8.44
C ASP A 134 -12.31 -1.99 7.28
N LEU A 135 -11.87 -1.73 6.04
CA LEU A 135 -12.23 -2.49 4.85
C LEU A 135 -11.32 -3.70 4.61
N ILE A 136 -10.12 -3.73 5.19
CA ILE A 136 -9.18 -4.83 5.02
C ILE A 136 -9.58 -5.99 5.95
N GLU A 137 -9.93 -7.14 5.37
CA GLU A 137 -10.11 -8.37 6.13
C GLU A 137 -8.79 -8.76 6.81
N LYS A 138 -8.76 -8.57 8.14
CA LYS A 138 -7.65 -9.02 8.97
C LYS A 138 -7.79 -10.51 9.20
N TYR A 139 -6.79 -11.25 8.76
CA TYR A 139 -6.67 -12.68 9.03
C TYR A 139 -5.94 -12.88 10.34
N ASP A 140 -6.40 -13.81 11.16
CA ASP A 140 -5.68 -14.16 12.38
C ASP A 140 -4.42 -14.99 12.06
N ILE A 141 -4.53 -15.87 11.06
CA ILE A 141 -3.45 -16.76 10.62
C ILE A 141 -3.59 -17.06 9.11
N LYS A 142 -2.48 -17.02 8.38
CA LYS A 142 -2.36 -17.48 6.99
C LYS A 142 -1.27 -18.52 6.86
N ILE A 143 -1.49 -19.53 6.01
CA ILE A 143 -0.52 -20.58 5.73
C ILE A 143 -0.27 -20.64 4.22
N TYR A 144 0.99 -20.51 3.82
CA TYR A 144 1.45 -20.63 2.43
C TYR A 144 2.69 -21.51 2.38
N SER A 145 2.88 -22.45 1.46
CA SER A 145 1.91 -22.91 0.47
C SER A 145 0.85 -23.80 1.12
N ASN A 146 -0.40 -23.71 0.67
CA ASN A 146 -1.48 -24.60 1.10
C ASN A 146 -2.34 -24.97 -0.13
N PRO A 147 -2.33 -26.22 -0.62
CA PRO A 147 -1.65 -27.40 -0.06
C PRO A 147 -0.12 -27.39 -0.16
N VAL A 148 0.56 -28.02 0.80
CA VAL A 148 2.02 -28.01 0.99
C VAL A 148 2.69 -29.33 0.57
N SER A 149 3.94 -29.24 0.10
CA SER A 149 4.82 -30.40 -0.15
C SER A 149 5.91 -30.51 0.93
N ASP A 150 6.90 -29.62 0.92
CA ASP A 150 8.06 -29.74 1.82
C ASP A 150 8.01 -28.76 2.98
N TYR A 151 7.72 -27.49 2.71
CA TYR A 151 7.71 -26.43 3.71
C TYR A 151 6.46 -25.56 3.59
N ALA A 152 5.85 -25.27 4.72
CA ALA A 152 4.83 -24.24 4.85
C ALA A 152 5.39 -23.08 5.67
N TYR A 153 4.81 -21.92 5.49
CA TYR A 153 5.08 -20.67 6.16
C TYR A 153 3.78 -20.25 6.81
N ILE A 154 3.86 -19.99 8.11
CA ILE A 154 2.74 -19.56 8.93
C ILE A 154 2.94 -18.09 9.22
N GLU A 155 1.97 -17.28 8.82
CA GLU A 155 1.94 -15.85 9.08
C GLU A 155 0.83 -15.52 10.07
N ILE A 156 1.18 -14.75 11.10
CA ILE A 156 0.29 -14.40 12.22
C ILE A 156 -0.11 -12.93 12.07
N GLY A 157 -1.42 -12.67 12.00
CA GLY A 157 -1.93 -11.34 11.65
C GLY A 157 -2.04 -10.34 12.80
N PHE A 158 -1.80 -10.77 14.04
CA PHE A 158 -1.87 -9.90 15.22
C PHE A 158 -0.52 -9.79 15.94
N ASP A 159 -0.38 -8.77 16.79
CA ASP A 159 0.85 -8.52 17.54
C ASP A 159 1.05 -9.50 18.70
N PHE A 160 2.31 -9.92 18.88
CA PHE A 160 2.76 -10.79 19.96
C PHE A 160 4.26 -10.56 20.23
N LYS A 161 4.71 -10.90 21.45
CA LYS A 161 6.16 -10.92 21.77
C LYS A 161 6.76 -12.30 21.52
N GLU A 162 6.00 -13.34 21.86
CA GLU A 162 6.35 -14.74 21.64
C GLU A 162 5.08 -15.56 21.47
N THR A 163 5.14 -16.59 20.62
CA THR A 163 4.01 -17.47 20.34
C THR A 163 4.43 -18.91 20.15
N ASP A 164 3.57 -19.82 20.62
CA ASP A 164 3.66 -21.24 20.38
C ASP A 164 2.78 -21.62 19.17
N ILE A 165 3.40 -22.24 18.17
CA ILE A 165 2.76 -22.84 17.01
C ILE A 165 2.78 -24.36 17.21
N MET A 166 1.60 -24.98 17.25
CA MET A 166 1.48 -26.42 17.40
C MET A 166 0.91 -27.03 16.13
N LEU A 167 1.31 -28.26 15.81
CA LEU A 167 0.80 -29.02 14.68
C LEU A 167 0.14 -30.30 15.19
N TYR A 168 -1.10 -30.54 14.80
CA TYR A 168 -1.88 -31.72 15.18
C TYR A 168 -2.33 -32.49 13.95
N ASP A 169 -2.37 -33.82 14.05
CA ASP A 169 -3.12 -34.64 13.09
C ASP A 169 -4.63 -34.56 13.35
N ILE A 170 -5.44 -35.11 12.45
CA ILE A 170 -6.91 -35.13 12.58
C ILE A 170 -7.42 -35.88 13.81
N SER A 171 -6.59 -36.73 14.43
CA SER A 171 -6.95 -37.45 15.65
C SER A 171 -6.72 -36.62 16.92
N GLY A 172 -6.19 -35.40 16.78
CA GLY A 172 -5.86 -34.53 17.91
C GLY A 172 -4.52 -34.84 18.57
N ARG A 173 -3.69 -35.69 17.96
CA ARG A 173 -2.32 -35.95 18.46
C ARG A 173 -1.38 -34.84 18.01
N LYS A 174 -0.65 -34.26 18.96
CA LYS A 174 0.36 -33.23 18.70
C LYS A 174 1.59 -33.85 18.05
N LEU A 175 1.94 -33.40 16.86
CA LEU A 175 3.09 -33.86 16.08
C LEU A 175 4.31 -32.96 16.26
N GLN A 176 4.12 -31.63 16.29
CA GLN A 176 5.20 -30.66 16.42
C GLN A 176 4.78 -29.48 17.30
N ASN A 177 5.76 -28.81 17.91
CA ASN A 177 5.57 -27.58 18.67
C ASN A 177 6.78 -26.65 18.44
N PHE A 178 6.52 -25.40 18.09
CA PHE A 178 7.53 -24.40 17.78
C PHE A 178 7.27 -23.13 18.56
N LYS A 179 8.30 -22.50 19.12
CA LYS A 179 8.23 -21.15 19.66
C LYS A 179 8.85 -20.17 18.67
N THR A 180 8.20 -19.04 18.45
CA THR A 180 8.69 -18.00 17.54
C THR A 180 8.37 -16.60 18.04
N LYS A 181 9.21 -15.65 17.64
CA LYS A 181 8.99 -14.20 17.81
C LYS A 181 8.74 -13.51 16.47
N ASN A 182 8.82 -14.26 15.38
CA ASN A 182 8.70 -13.75 14.02
C ASN A 182 7.25 -13.86 13.54
N ARG A 183 6.74 -12.80 12.90
CA ARG A 183 5.40 -12.77 12.30
C ARG A 183 5.18 -13.89 11.27
N VAL A 184 6.26 -14.28 10.58
CA VAL A 184 6.29 -15.40 9.62
C VAL A 184 7.27 -16.46 10.12
N THR A 185 6.81 -17.71 10.21
CA THR A 185 7.62 -18.86 10.64
C THR A 185 7.54 -20.00 9.64
N LYS A 186 8.71 -20.50 9.20
CA LYS A 186 8.83 -21.65 8.29
C LYS A 186 8.75 -22.96 9.10
N ILE A 187 7.90 -23.89 8.66
CA ILE A 187 7.74 -25.23 9.24
C ILE A 187 8.11 -26.32 8.22
N ASN A 188 8.78 -27.38 8.68
CA ASN A 188 9.12 -28.54 7.86
C ASN A 188 7.96 -29.56 7.90
N THR A 189 7.43 -29.87 6.72
CA THR A 189 6.28 -30.77 6.50
C THR A 189 6.65 -32.03 5.73
N GLN A 190 7.92 -32.25 5.38
CA GLN A 190 8.38 -33.40 4.58
C GLN A 190 8.06 -34.74 5.22
N ALA A 191 8.15 -34.82 6.55
CA ALA A 191 7.87 -36.04 7.32
C ALA A 191 6.37 -36.30 7.52
N LEU A 192 5.48 -35.40 7.08
CA LEU A 192 4.04 -35.55 7.22
C LEU A 192 3.49 -36.42 6.08
N VAL A 193 2.57 -37.31 6.41
CA VAL A 193 1.81 -38.08 5.42
C VAL A 193 0.77 -37.19 4.73
N GLN A 194 0.33 -37.60 3.54
CA GLN A 194 -0.73 -36.89 2.83
C GLN A 194 -2.00 -36.84 3.69
N GLY A 195 -2.59 -35.64 3.84
CA GLY A 195 -3.76 -35.47 4.71
C GLY A 195 -3.98 -34.04 5.19
N ALA A 196 -4.97 -33.87 6.07
CA ALA A 196 -5.27 -32.61 6.72
C ALA A 196 -4.64 -32.54 8.12
N TYR A 197 -4.20 -31.35 8.50
CA TYR A 197 -3.59 -31.07 9.80
C TYR A 197 -4.20 -29.79 10.37
N LEU A 198 -4.21 -29.69 11.70
CA LEU A 198 -4.61 -28.49 12.43
C LEU A 198 -3.39 -27.76 12.98
N VAL A 199 -3.38 -26.45 12.80
CA VAL A 199 -2.31 -25.55 13.24
C VAL A 199 -2.88 -24.50 14.19
N PRO A 200 -3.11 -24.86 15.47
CA PRO A 200 -3.40 -23.89 16.52
C PRO A 200 -2.15 -23.08 16.87
N ILE A 201 -2.35 -21.77 17.05
CA ILE A 201 -1.35 -20.87 17.61
C ILE A 201 -1.86 -20.30 18.94
N LYS A 202 -0.94 -20.09 19.87
CA LYS A 202 -1.21 -19.42 21.15
C LYS A 202 -0.12 -18.39 21.42
N THR A 203 -0.53 -17.14 21.61
CA THR A 203 0.40 -16.04 21.90
C THR A 203 0.52 -15.78 23.40
N ASP A 204 1.56 -15.02 23.77
CA ASP A 204 1.81 -14.54 25.13
C ASP A 204 0.64 -13.72 25.72
N ASN A 205 -0.10 -13.01 24.87
CA ASN A 205 -1.29 -12.25 25.25
C ASN A 205 -2.59 -13.09 25.30
N ASN A 206 -2.50 -14.43 25.33
CA ASN A 206 -3.62 -15.37 25.34
C ASN A 206 -4.56 -15.32 24.11
N LYS A 207 -4.20 -14.61 23.03
CA LYS A 207 -4.90 -14.76 21.76
C LYS A 207 -4.58 -16.13 21.16
N THR A 208 -5.57 -16.70 20.49
CA THR A 208 -5.44 -17.98 19.81
C THR A 208 -6.04 -17.89 18.43
N ALA A 209 -5.44 -18.59 17.48
CA ALA A 209 -5.99 -18.75 16.14
C ALA A 209 -5.74 -20.17 15.66
N ASN A 210 -6.52 -20.61 14.68
CA ASN A 210 -6.44 -21.98 14.16
C ASN A 210 -6.45 -21.92 12.64
N ALA A 211 -5.58 -22.70 12.01
CA ALA A 211 -5.60 -22.88 10.57
C ALA A 211 -5.55 -24.36 10.19
N LYS A 212 -6.07 -24.67 9.01
CA LYS A 212 -5.97 -26.00 8.41
C LYS A 212 -4.81 -26.03 7.41
N LEU A 213 -3.93 -27.01 7.55
CA LEU A 213 -2.85 -27.29 6.60
C LEU A 213 -3.17 -28.57 5.82
N ILE A 214 -3.08 -28.53 4.50
CA ILE A 214 -3.28 -29.69 3.64
C ILE A 214 -1.92 -30.14 3.11
N LYS A 215 -1.52 -31.36 3.45
CA LYS A 215 -0.32 -32.01 2.91
C LYS A 215 -0.70 -32.79 1.65
N LYS A 216 -0.01 -32.49 0.54
CA LYS A 216 -0.08 -33.26 -0.71
C LYS A 216 0.84 -34.47 -0.65
#